data_AF-A0A3S1MVV6-F1
#
_entry.id   AF-A0A3S1MVV6-F1
#
_cell.length_a   1.000
_cell.length_b   1.000
_cell.length_c   1.000
_cell.angle_alpha   90.00
_cell.angle_beta   90.00
_cell.angle_gamma   90.00
#
_symmetry.space_group_name_H-M   'P 1'
#
loop_
_entity.id
_entity.type
_entity.pdbx_description
1 polymer ?
#
loop_
_entity_poly.entity_id
_entity_poly.type
_entity_poly.pdbx_seq_one_letter_code
_entity_poly.pdbx_strand_id
1 'polypeptide(L)'
;IVDGAGKKAEIQGRVAQIKQQIEETTSDYDKEKLQERLAKLAGGVAVIRVGGATEVEVKEKKDRVDDALNATRAAVEEGIVAGGGVALLRASGNLKATGVNSDQEAGINIVRRALQAPARQIAANAGAEASIVAGKILENKANTYGFNAQTGEYGDMIGMGIVDPVKVVRTALQDAASVAGLLVTTEAMIAEAPKKEAAGGMPGGMPGGGMGGMGGMDF
;
A
#
# COMPACT_ATOMS: atom_id res chain seq x y z
N ILE A 1 3.27 -22.57 9.90
CA ILE A 1 2.26 -23.52 10.41
C ILE A 1 2.00 -23.14 11.85
N VAL A 2 0.73 -22.88 12.20
CA VAL A 2 0.32 -22.67 13.59
C VAL A 2 -0.10 -24.03 14.15
N ASP A 3 0.37 -24.37 15.35
CA ASP A 3 0.05 -25.64 16.03
C ASP A 3 0.47 -26.90 15.25
N GLY A 4 1.72 -26.92 14.77
CA GLY A 4 2.26 -28.09 14.05
C GLY A 4 2.52 -29.27 14.98
N ALA A 5 2.15 -30.49 14.56
CA ALA A 5 2.29 -31.73 15.32
C ALA A 5 3.73 -32.31 15.40
N GLY A 6 4.75 -31.53 15.02
CA GLY A 6 6.15 -31.99 15.01
C GLY A 6 6.72 -32.13 16.43
N LYS A 7 7.50 -33.18 16.68
CA LYS A 7 8.14 -33.38 17.98
C LYS A 7 9.21 -32.31 18.22
N LYS A 8 9.19 -31.70 19.40
CA LYS A 8 10.15 -30.64 19.77
C LYS A 8 11.62 -31.05 19.58
N ALA A 9 11.95 -32.31 19.88
CA ALA A 9 13.29 -32.87 19.70
C ALA A 9 13.71 -32.92 18.22
N GLU A 10 12.81 -33.28 17.30
CA GLU A 10 13.09 -33.33 15.86
C GLU A 10 13.29 -31.92 15.30
N ILE A 11 12.50 -30.94 15.77
CA ILE A 11 12.65 -29.53 15.38
C ILE A 11 13.99 -28.98 15.87
N GLN A 12 14.36 -29.24 17.13
CA GLN A 12 15.65 -28.82 17.69
C GLN A 12 16.83 -29.50 16.97
N GLY A 13 16.70 -30.78 16.63
CA GLY A 13 17.68 -31.49 15.79
C GLY A 13 17.86 -30.83 14.43
N ARG A 14 16.76 -30.40 13.79
CA ARG A 14 16.83 -29.70 12.50
C ARG A 14 17.46 -28.31 12.62
N VAL A 15 17.17 -27.58 13.69
CA VAL A 15 17.79 -26.28 14.00
C VAL A 15 19.30 -26.44 14.18
N ALA A 16 19.75 -27.46 14.92
CA ALA A 16 21.18 -27.75 15.11
C ALA A 16 21.87 -28.12 13.79
N GLN A 17 21.24 -28.97 12.98
CA GLN A 17 21.76 -29.34 11.66
C GLN A 17 21.95 -28.12 10.75
N ILE A 18 20.98 -27.22 10.69
CA ILE A 18 21.06 -26.02 9.85
C ILE A 18 22.17 -25.07 10.36
N LYS A 19 22.38 -24.96 11.67
CA LYS A 19 23.48 -24.16 12.23
C LYS A 19 24.84 -24.69 11.78
N GLN A 20 25.06 -26.00 11.84
CA GLN A 20 26.29 -26.61 11.33
C GLN A 20 26.48 -26.37 9.83
N GLN A 21 25.40 -26.50 9.03
CA GLN A 21 25.46 -26.24 7.59
C GLN A 21 25.83 -24.78 7.25
N ILE A 22 25.45 -23.80 8.09
CA ILE A 22 25.82 -22.39 7.92
C ILE A 22 27.32 -22.18 8.18
N GLU A 23 27.89 -22.90 9.15
CA GLU A 23 29.31 -22.82 9.50
C GLU A 23 30.20 -23.48 8.44
N GLU A 24 29.74 -24.60 7.87
CA GLU A 24 30.48 -25.37 6.86
C GLU A 24 30.40 -24.79 5.44
N THR A 25 29.30 -24.11 5.10
CA THR A 25 29.16 -23.59 3.75
C THR A 25 30.07 -22.38 3.49
N THR A 26 30.68 -22.35 2.32
CA THR A 26 31.50 -21.22 1.84
C THR A 26 30.74 -20.29 0.89
N SER A 27 29.52 -20.69 0.48
CA SER A 27 28.64 -19.92 -0.41
C SER A 27 27.82 -18.93 0.40
N ASP A 28 27.98 -17.64 0.12
CA ASP A 28 27.21 -16.58 0.77
C ASP A 28 25.71 -16.68 0.50
N TYR A 29 25.33 -17.10 -0.72
CA TYR A 29 23.95 -17.38 -1.09
C TYR A 29 23.33 -18.48 -0.21
N ASP A 30 24.07 -19.57 0.02
CA ASP A 30 23.58 -20.67 0.84
C ASP A 30 23.52 -20.30 2.32
N LYS A 31 24.47 -19.49 2.81
CA LYS A 31 24.39 -18.95 4.18
C LYS A 31 23.11 -18.16 4.38
N GLU A 32 22.79 -17.25 3.47
CA GLU A 32 21.59 -16.42 3.56
C GLU A 32 20.32 -17.28 3.57
N LYS A 33 20.21 -18.26 2.66
CA LYS A 33 19.04 -19.15 2.60
C LYS A 33 18.91 -20.06 3.81
N LEU A 34 20.02 -20.57 4.34
CA LEU A 34 20.02 -21.37 5.57
C LEU A 34 19.65 -20.51 6.79
N GLN A 35 20.11 -19.26 6.87
CA GLN A 35 19.73 -18.32 7.92
C GLN A 35 18.23 -17.98 7.88
N GLU A 36 17.66 -17.71 6.71
CA GLU A 36 16.21 -17.50 6.56
C GLU A 36 15.42 -18.71 7.07
N ARG A 37 15.85 -19.92 6.71
CA ARG A 37 15.19 -21.16 7.13
C ARG A 37 15.33 -21.39 8.63
N LEU A 38 16.51 -21.13 9.19
CA LEU A 38 16.78 -21.20 10.63
C LEU A 38 15.85 -20.25 11.38
N ALA A 39 15.73 -19.00 10.91
CA ALA A 39 14.86 -18.00 11.51
C ALA A 39 13.38 -18.45 11.53
N LYS A 40 12.88 -19.03 10.43
CA LYS A 40 11.51 -19.56 10.36
C LYS A 40 11.25 -20.72 11.31
N LEU A 41 12.26 -21.57 11.56
CA LEU A 41 12.14 -22.72 12.48
C LEU A 41 12.31 -22.33 13.95
N ALA A 42 13.24 -21.41 14.24
CA ALA A 42 13.55 -20.98 15.60
C ALA A 42 12.57 -19.91 16.12
N GLY A 43 12.03 -19.07 15.22
CA GLY A 43 11.16 -17.94 15.57
C GLY A 43 9.75 -18.34 16.02
N GLY A 44 9.29 -19.54 15.66
CA GLY A 44 7.95 -20.02 16.02
C GLY A 44 6.83 -19.15 15.44
N VAL A 45 5.62 -19.29 16.00
CA VAL A 45 4.47 -18.44 15.67
C VAL A 45 3.79 -17.98 16.95
N ALA A 46 3.70 -16.67 17.15
CA ALA A 46 2.95 -16.08 18.24
C ALA A 46 1.47 -15.89 17.84
N VAL A 47 0.55 -16.24 18.73
CA VAL A 47 -0.91 -16.08 18.53
C VAL A 47 -1.44 -15.09 19.56
N ILE A 48 -2.06 -14.01 19.09
CA ILE A 48 -2.73 -13.01 19.93
C ILE A 48 -4.20 -13.40 20.03
N ARG A 49 -4.70 -13.61 21.26
CA ARG A 49 -6.12 -13.91 21.52
C ARG A 49 -6.83 -12.65 21.99
N VAL A 50 -7.77 -12.16 21.19
CA VAL A 50 -8.56 -10.96 21.50
C VAL A 50 -9.89 -11.37 22.13
N GLY A 51 -10.26 -10.73 23.25
CA GLY A 51 -11.50 -10.98 23.98
C GLY A 51 -12.32 -9.71 24.20
N GLY A 52 -13.59 -9.88 24.53
CA GLY A 52 -14.58 -8.81 24.71
C GLY A 52 -15.84 -9.32 25.40
N ALA A 53 -16.72 -8.42 25.82
CA ALA A 53 -17.94 -8.77 26.55
C ALA A 53 -19.04 -9.29 25.62
N THR A 54 -19.01 -8.90 24.33
CA THR A 54 -19.97 -9.35 23.31
C THR A 54 -19.24 -9.77 22.03
N GLU A 55 -19.88 -10.58 21.19
CA GLU A 55 -19.29 -10.98 19.90
C GLU A 55 -18.96 -9.81 18.98
N VAL A 56 -19.79 -8.76 19.00
CA VAL A 56 -19.59 -7.55 18.18
C VAL A 56 -18.33 -6.82 18.63
N GLU A 57 -18.13 -6.68 19.94
CA GLU A 57 -16.94 -6.04 20.50
C GLU A 57 -15.67 -6.86 20.24
N VAL A 58 -15.75 -8.20 20.31
CA VAL A 58 -14.62 -9.08 19.96
C VAL A 58 -14.21 -8.87 18.52
N LYS A 59 -15.16 -8.78 17.59
CA LYS A 59 -14.88 -8.53 16.16
C LYS A 59 -14.22 -7.17 15.94
N GLU A 60 -14.78 -6.10 16.51
CA GLU A 60 -14.22 -4.76 16.38
C GLU A 60 -12.79 -4.66 16.95
N LYS A 61 -12.57 -5.20 18.16
CA LYS A 61 -11.24 -5.22 18.78
C LYS A 61 -10.26 -6.07 17.99
N LYS A 62 -10.72 -7.18 17.40
CA LYS A 62 -9.88 -8.03 16.56
C LYS A 62 -9.42 -7.25 15.33
N ASP A 63 -10.34 -6.62 14.61
CA ASP A 63 -10.01 -5.82 13.43
C ASP A 63 -9.02 -4.69 13.78
N ARG A 64 -9.24 -4.00 14.91
CA ARG A 64 -8.32 -2.97 15.43
C ARG A 64 -6.92 -3.51 15.77
N VAL A 65 -6.84 -4.70 16.35
CA VAL A 65 -5.56 -5.36 16.67
C VAL A 65 -4.85 -5.80 15.40
N ASP A 66 -5.58 -6.33 14.42
CA ASP A 66 -5.03 -6.74 13.13
C ASP A 66 -4.46 -5.52 12.37
N ASP A 67 -5.19 -4.40 12.36
CA ASP A 67 -4.70 -3.14 11.79
C ASP A 67 -3.43 -2.62 12.51
N ALA A 68 -3.45 -2.58 13.84
CA ALA A 68 -2.30 -2.15 14.63
C ALA A 68 -1.08 -3.05 14.42
N LEU A 69 -1.27 -4.36 14.33
CA LEU A 69 -0.21 -5.33 14.07
C LEU A 69 0.42 -5.12 12.69
N ASN A 70 -0.39 -4.86 11.67
CA ASN A 70 0.11 -4.63 10.31
C ASN A 70 0.86 -3.29 10.22
N ALA A 71 0.31 -2.23 10.81
CA ALA A 71 0.96 -0.91 10.85
C ALA A 71 2.30 -0.95 11.60
N THR A 72 2.34 -1.60 12.77
CA THR A 72 3.57 -1.71 13.57
C THR A 72 4.63 -2.59 12.89
N ARG A 73 4.23 -3.68 12.22
CA ARG A 73 5.17 -4.48 11.41
C ARG A 73 5.81 -3.65 10.30
N ALA A 74 5.01 -2.90 9.54
CA ALA A 74 5.54 -2.03 8.48
C ALA A 74 6.46 -0.94 9.04
N ALA A 75 6.12 -0.39 10.22
CA ALA A 75 6.93 0.62 10.90
C ALA A 75 8.27 0.06 11.42
N VAL A 76 8.30 -1.19 11.90
CA VAL A 76 9.53 -1.83 12.39
C VAL A 76 10.50 -2.16 11.24
N GLU A 77 9.98 -2.48 10.06
CA GLU A 77 10.82 -2.87 8.91
C GLU A 77 11.62 -1.70 8.31
N GLU A 78 11.00 -0.54 8.10
CA GLU A 78 11.63 0.60 7.41
C GLU A 78 11.62 1.91 8.23
N GLY A 79 11.08 1.88 9.45
CA GLY A 79 10.93 3.06 10.30
C GLY A 79 9.64 3.83 10.06
N ILE A 80 9.56 5.01 10.70
CA ILE A 80 8.39 5.90 10.67
C ILE A 80 8.77 7.30 10.19
N VAL A 81 7.80 8.01 9.62
CA VAL A 81 7.90 9.41 9.21
C VAL A 81 6.69 10.21 9.71
N ALA A 82 6.79 11.54 9.66
CA ALA A 82 5.67 12.42 9.95
C ALA A 82 4.50 12.15 8.99
N GLY A 83 3.36 11.78 9.55
CA GLY A 83 2.18 11.38 8.79
C GLY A 83 1.39 12.56 8.23
N GLY A 84 0.14 12.31 7.80
CA GLY A 84 -0.75 13.36 7.29
C GLY A 84 -0.28 13.97 5.97
N GLY A 85 0.49 13.21 5.18
CA GLY A 85 1.07 13.68 3.91
C GLY A 85 2.24 14.66 4.06
N VAL A 86 2.68 14.96 5.29
CA VAL A 86 3.78 15.90 5.56
C VAL A 86 5.10 15.40 4.98
N ALA A 87 5.38 14.10 5.09
CA ALA A 87 6.58 13.50 4.51
C ALA A 87 6.70 13.75 2.99
N LEU A 88 5.61 13.55 2.23
CA LEU A 88 5.58 13.78 0.78
C LEU A 88 5.67 15.27 0.44
N LEU A 89 4.96 16.12 1.19
CA LEU A 89 5.01 17.57 1.03
C LEU A 89 6.46 18.09 1.19
N ARG A 90 7.17 17.64 2.24
CA ARG A 90 8.57 18.02 2.46
C ARG A 90 9.50 17.44 1.40
N ALA A 91 9.28 16.19 0.97
CA ALA A 91 10.04 15.60 -0.12
C ALA A 91 9.93 16.42 -1.42
N SER A 92 8.77 17.04 -1.67
CA SER A 92 8.56 17.91 -2.85
C SER A 92 9.47 19.15 -2.84
N GLY A 93 9.70 19.74 -1.66
CA GLY A 93 10.59 20.90 -1.49
C GLY A 93 12.07 20.55 -1.55
N ASN A 94 12.41 19.30 -1.19
CA ASN A 94 13.79 18.79 -1.20
C ASN A 94 14.18 18.10 -2.53
N LEU A 95 13.31 18.12 -3.55
CA LEU A 95 13.57 17.48 -4.83
C LEU A 95 14.64 18.25 -5.63
N LYS A 96 15.86 17.71 -5.65
CA LYS A 96 17.04 18.27 -6.35
C LYS A 96 17.26 17.73 -7.77
N ALA A 97 16.36 16.88 -8.27
CA ALA A 97 16.47 16.32 -9.61
C ALA A 97 16.33 17.42 -10.68
N THR A 98 17.12 17.31 -11.75
CA THR A 98 17.10 18.20 -12.92
C THR A 98 16.93 17.39 -14.19
N GLY A 99 16.04 17.82 -15.09
CA GLY A 99 15.82 17.15 -16.37
C GLY A 99 17.00 17.34 -17.32
N VAL A 100 17.28 16.34 -18.16
CA VAL A 100 18.26 16.46 -19.25
C VAL A 100 17.68 17.28 -20.42
N ASN A 101 16.35 17.33 -20.54
CA ASN A 101 15.61 18.12 -21.52
C ASN A 101 14.35 18.75 -20.90
N SER A 102 13.64 19.56 -21.68
CA SER A 102 12.41 20.25 -21.26
C SER A 102 11.31 19.28 -20.78
N ASP A 103 11.20 18.12 -21.40
CA ASP A 103 10.12 17.17 -21.14
C ASP A 103 10.35 16.42 -19.82
N GLN A 104 11.60 16.06 -19.54
CA GLN A 104 11.98 15.52 -18.24
C GLN A 104 11.80 16.55 -17.13
N GLU A 105 12.13 17.83 -17.38
CA GLU A 105 11.89 18.90 -16.43
C GLU A 105 10.38 19.10 -16.16
N ALA A 106 9.55 19.00 -17.20
CA ALA A 106 8.09 18.99 -17.04
C ALA A 106 7.62 17.81 -16.18
N GLY A 107 8.16 16.61 -16.42
CA GLY A 107 7.89 15.41 -15.61
C GLY A 107 8.25 15.58 -14.13
N ILE A 108 9.44 16.12 -13.84
CA ILE A 108 9.88 16.44 -12.47
C ILE A 108 8.91 17.43 -11.81
N ASN A 109 8.46 18.45 -12.54
CA ASN A 109 7.49 19.43 -12.04
C ASN A 109 6.08 18.84 -11.83
N ILE A 110 5.68 17.82 -12.58
CA ILE A 110 4.45 17.06 -12.34
C ILE A 110 4.56 16.31 -11.00
N VAL A 111 5.64 15.55 -10.79
CA VAL A 111 5.87 14.82 -9.54
C VAL A 111 5.93 15.78 -8.35
N ARG A 112 6.67 16.89 -8.48
CA ARG A 112 6.77 17.93 -7.43
C ARG A 112 5.40 18.46 -7.00
N ARG A 113 4.46 18.64 -7.94
CA ARG A 113 3.08 19.06 -7.64
C ARG A 113 2.26 17.93 -7.03
N ALA A 114 2.35 16.72 -7.58
CA ALA A 114 1.62 15.54 -7.12
C ALA A 114 1.93 15.19 -5.65
N LEU A 115 3.20 15.31 -5.24
CA LEU A 115 3.62 15.07 -3.85
C LEU A 115 2.95 15.99 -2.82
N GLN A 116 2.45 17.16 -3.23
CA GLN A 116 1.73 18.08 -2.34
C GLN A 116 0.24 17.75 -2.22
N ALA A 117 -0.31 16.98 -3.16
CA ALA A 117 -1.74 16.71 -3.23
C ALA A 117 -2.30 16.02 -1.98
N PRO A 118 -1.64 15.01 -1.37
CA PRO A 118 -2.19 14.33 -0.20
C PRO A 118 -2.37 15.26 1.00
N ALA A 119 -1.36 16.05 1.36
CA ALA A 119 -1.44 17.00 2.48
C ALA A 119 -2.51 18.08 2.24
N ARG A 120 -2.60 18.58 0.99
CA ARG A 120 -3.62 19.57 0.59
C ARG A 120 -5.03 18.98 0.65
N GLN A 121 -5.21 17.74 0.20
CA GLN A 121 -6.50 17.06 0.22
C GLN A 121 -6.97 16.81 1.65
N ILE A 122 -6.07 16.37 2.53
CA ILE A 122 -6.37 16.17 3.96
C ILE A 122 -6.79 17.49 4.62
N ALA A 123 -6.04 18.57 4.37
CA ALA A 123 -6.38 19.89 4.90
C ALA A 123 -7.74 20.41 4.38
N ALA A 124 -8.00 20.28 3.08
CA ALA A 124 -9.26 20.69 2.47
C ALA A 124 -10.46 19.91 3.03
N ASN A 125 -10.30 18.59 3.19
CA ASN A 125 -11.34 17.73 3.78
C ASN A 125 -11.62 18.09 5.26
N ALA A 126 -10.63 18.63 5.97
CA ALA A 126 -10.78 19.14 7.33
C ALA A 126 -11.34 20.58 7.39
N GLY A 127 -11.67 21.18 6.25
CA GLY A 127 -12.19 22.56 6.17
C GLY A 127 -11.13 23.65 6.30
N ALA A 128 -9.84 23.30 6.32
CA ALA A 128 -8.75 24.26 6.34
C ALA A 128 -8.35 24.68 4.91
N GLU A 129 -7.81 25.89 4.75
CA GLU A 129 -7.31 26.35 3.46
C GLU A 129 -5.98 25.67 3.14
N ALA A 130 -5.99 24.79 2.14
CA ALA A 130 -4.89 23.89 1.81
C ALA A 130 -3.59 24.60 1.44
N SER A 131 -3.65 25.79 0.82
CA SER A 131 -2.47 26.54 0.41
C SER A 131 -1.72 27.15 1.60
N ILE A 132 -2.46 27.68 2.58
CA ILE A 132 -1.95 28.19 3.86
C ILE A 132 -1.35 27.05 4.67
N VAL A 133 -2.03 25.89 4.74
CA VAL A 133 -1.49 24.72 5.43
C VAL A 133 -0.18 24.27 4.80
N ALA A 134 -0.15 24.06 3.48
CA ALA A 134 1.05 23.61 2.79
C ALA A 134 2.19 24.64 2.91
N GLY A 135 1.90 25.93 2.76
CA GLY A 135 2.86 27.01 2.89
C GLY A 135 3.52 27.05 4.28
N LYS A 136 2.72 27.07 5.34
CA LYS A 136 3.23 27.08 6.73
C LYS A 136 4.11 25.87 7.07
N ILE A 137 3.76 24.69 6.53
CA ILE A 137 4.56 23.48 6.73
C ILE A 137 5.92 23.63 6.03
N LEU A 138 5.94 24.12 4.79
CA LEU A 138 7.15 24.30 3.99
C LEU A 138 8.06 25.43 4.48
N GLU A 139 7.50 26.51 5.03
CA GLU A 139 8.25 27.62 5.63
C GLU A 139 9.02 27.19 6.89
N ASN A 140 8.50 26.21 7.63
CA ASN A 140 9.17 25.66 8.80
C ASN A 140 10.23 24.62 8.40
N LYS A 141 11.44 24.76 8.96
CA LYS A 141 12.59 23.89 8.67
C LYS A 141 12.56 22.53 9.36
N ALA A 142 11.75 22.35 10.40
CA ALA A 142 11.71 21.11 11.17
C ALA A 142 11.01 19.99 10.38
N ASN A 143 11.72 18.88 10.11
CA ASN A 143 11.22 17.79 9.27
C ASN A 143 9.89 17.16 9.72
N THR A 144 9.56 17.29 11.00
CA THR A 144 8.35 16.71 11.58
C THR A 144 7.25 17.73 11.84
N TYR A 145 7.51 19.02 11.59
CA TYR A 145 6.48 20.05 11.72
C TYR A 145 5.42 19.90 10.65
N GLY A 146 4.16 19.80 11.07
CA GLY A 146 3.02 19.54 10.21
C GLY A 146 1.73 20.19 10.73
N PHE A 147 0.60 19.74 10.17
CA PHE A 147 -0.74 20.17 10.55
C PHE A 147 -1.56 18.96 10.96
N ASN A 148 -2.04 18.97 12.20
CA ASN A 148 -2.96 17.97 12.70
C ASN A 148 -4.38 18.31 12.23
N ALA A 149 -4.87 17.62 11.20
CA ALA A 149 -6.20 17.82 10.66
C ALA A 149 -7.34 17.43 11.63
N GLN A 150 -7.06 16.64 12.67
CA GLN A 150 -8.04 16.26 13.68
C GLN A 150 -8.31 17.39 14.68
N THR A 151 -7.29 18.17 15.03
CA THR A 151 -7.40 19.27 16.01
C THR A 151 -7.32 20.67 15.39
N GLY A 152 -6.82 20.79 14.16
CA GLY A 152 -6.56 22.07 13.50
C GLY A 152 -5.26 22.77 13.93
N GLU A 153 -4.40 22.08 14.69
CA GLU A 153 -3.18 22.66 15.26
C GLU A 153 -1.93 22.31 14.43
N TYR A 154 -0.93 23.19 14.47
CA TYR A 154 0.39 22.93 13.90
C TYR A 154 1.36 22.51 15.00
N GLY A 155 2.29 21.61 14.67
CA GLY A 155 3.34 21.22 15.59
C GLY A 155 4.10 19.99 15.11
N ASP A 156 4.80 19.35 16.04
CA ASP A 156 5.55 18.12 15.76
C ASP A 156 4.60 16.93 15.58
N MET A 157 4.46 16.46 14.34
CA MET A 157 3.56 15.36 13.99
C MET A 157 3.92 14.07 14.72
N ILE A 158 5.22 13.80 14.92
CA ILE A 158 5.66 12.60 15.64
C ILE A 158 5.33 12.72 17.13
N GLY A 159 5.63 13.86 17.75
CA GLY A 159 5.24 14.17 19.13
C GLY A 159 3.73 14.14 19.36
N MET A 160 2.93 14.49 18.34
CA MET A 160 1.47 14.40 18.36
C MET A 160 0.94 12.98 18.08
N GLY A 161 1.80 12.01 17.79
CA GLY A 161 1.41 10.63 17.50
C GLY A 161 0.89 10.40 16.08
N ILE A 162 1.03 11.36 15.17
CA ILE A 162 0.61 11.26 13.77
C ILE A 162 1.80 10.82 12.93
N VAL A 163 1.92 9.50 12.81
CA VAL A 163 3.05 8.84 12.14
C VAL A 163 2.56 7.90 11.06
N ASP A 164 3.29 7.85 9.96
CA ASP A 164 3.07 6.88 8.89
C ASP A 164 4.31 5.97 8.75
N PRO A 165 4.15 4.66 8.54
CA PRO A 165 5.27 3.79 8.22
C PRO A 165 5.95 4.22 6.91
N VAL A 166 7.29 4.29 6.91
CA VAL A 166 8.08 4.67 5.72
C VAL A 166 7.75 3.77 4.52
N LYS A 167 7.65 2.46 4.78
CA LYS A 167 7.30 1.45 3.78
C LYS A 167 6.00 1.78 3.05
N VAL A 168 4.97 2.22 3.77
CA VAL A 168 3.65 2.54 3.19
C VAL A 168 3.75 3.76 2.28
N VAL A 169 4.37 4.84 2.75
CA VAL A 169 4.51 6.08 1.99
C VAL A 169 5.35 5.87 0.72
N ARG A 170 6.46 5.12 0.84
CA ARG A 170 7.36 4.80 -0.26
C ARG A 170 6.67 3.93 -1.31
N THR A 171 6.05 2.82 -0.89
CA THR A 171 5.37 1.89 -1.80
C THR A 171 4.20 2.58 -2.51
N ALA A 172 3.38 3.35 -1.80
CA ALA A 172 2.28 4.09 -2.41
C ALA A 172 2.76 5.05 -3.51
N LEU A 173 3.86 5.77 -3.28
CA LEU A 173 4.44 6.67 -4.28
C LEU A 173 4.99 5.90 -5.50
N GLN A 174 5.68 4.80 -5.27
CA GLN A 174 6.27 3.97 -6.33
C GLN A 174 5.20 3.32 -7.20
N ASP A 175 4.15 2.76 -6.58
CA ASP A 175 3.04 2.13 -7.28
C ASP A 175 2.26 3.17 -8.10
N ALA A 176 1.98 4.34 -7.52
CA ALA A 176 1.32 5.44 -8.23
C ALA A 176 2.14 5.92 -9.43
N ALA A 177 3.46 6.09 -9.27
CA ALA A 177 4.35 6.49 -10.37
C ALA A 177 4.43 5.41 -11.46
N SER A 178 4.44 4.13 -11.08
CA SER A 178 4.46 3.00 -12.01
C SER A 178 3.21 2.98 -12.90
N VAL A 179 2.02 3.06 -12.29
CA VAL A 179 0.75 3.09 -13.03
C VAL A 179 0.63 4.36 -13.87
N ALA A 180 0.99 5.53 -13.32
CA ALA A 180 0.97 6.79 -14.06
C ALA A 180 1.88 6.74 -15.29
N GLY A 181 3.08 6.15 -15.17
CA GLY A 181 4.00 5.95 -16.29
C GLY A 181 3.38 5.13 -17.40
N LEU A 182 2.78 3.98 -17.06
CA LEU A 182 2.08 3.12 -18.03
C LEU A 182 0.95 3.85 -18.75
N LEU A 183 0.08 4.54 -17.99
CA LEU A 183 -1.06 5.27 -18.55
C LEU A 183 -0.65 6.42 -19.47
N VAL A 184 0.37 7.20 -19.07
CA VAL A 184 0.85 8.34 -19.88
C VAL A 184 1.44 7.89 -21.21
N THR A 185 2.02 6.69 -21.28
CA THR A 185 2.58 6.11 -22.52
C THR A 185 1.59 5.23 -23.30
N THR A 186 0.34 5.12 -22.85
CA THR A 186 -0.66 4.28 -23.52
C THR A 186 -1.29 5.04 -24.68
N GLU A 187 -0.98 4.62 -25.90
CA GLU A 187 -1.49 5.24 -27.14
C GLU A 187 -2.85 4.69 -27.59
N ALA A 188 -3.19 3.46 -27.19
CA ALA A 188 -4.43 2.79 -27.61
C ALA A 188 -4.99 1.89 -26.51
N MET A 189 -6.32 1.82 -26.43
CA MET A 189 -7.05 0.91 -25.55
C MET A 189 -8.07 0.13 -26.38
N ILE A 190 -8.18 -1.17 -26.12
CA ILE A 190 -9.17 -2.05 -26.76
C ILE A 190 -10.10 -2.52 -25.65
N ALA A 191 -11.41 -2.36 -25.85
CA ALA A 191 -12.44 -2.84 -24.93
C ALA A 191 -13.45 -3.70 -25.70
N GLU A 192 -14.00 -4.71 -25.02
CA GLU A 192 -15.13 -5.47 -25.56
C GLU A 192 -16.35 -4.56 -25.67
N ALA A 193 -17.05 -4.63 -26.81
CA ALA A 193 -18.32 -3.95 -26.95
C ALA A 193 -19.33 -4.52 -25.95
N PRO A 194 -20.23 -3.68 -25.40
CA PRO A 194 -21.29 -4.19 -24.52
C PRO A 194 -22.09 -5.24 -25.29
N LYS A 195 -22.19 -6.44 -24.71
CA LYS A 195 -23.03 -7.50 -25.27
C LYS A 195 -24.45 -6.95 -25.34
N LYS A 196 -25.06 -6.98 -26.52
CA LYS A 196 -26.50 -6.78 -26.62
C LYS A 196 -27.13 -7.92 -25.84
N GLU A 197 -27.75 -7.62 -24.71
CA GLU A 197 -28.65 -8.59 -24.09
C GLU A 197 -29.68 -8.95 -25.15
N ALA A 198 -29.72 -10.24 -25.53
CA ALA A 198 -30.84 -10.75 -26.31
C ALA A 198 -32.07 -10.43 -25.46
N ALA A 199 -32.87 -9.46 -25.91
CA ALA A 199 -34.11 -9.08 -25.28
C ALA A 199 -34.82 -10.37 -24.87
N GLY A 200 -34.92 -10.57 -23.56
CA GLY A 200 -35.45 -11.78 -22.97
C GLY A 200 -36.74 -12.12 -23.68
N GLY A 201 -36.80 -13.34 -24.21
CA GLY A 201 -38.02 -13.89 -24.78
C GLY A 201 -39.12 -13.78 -23.72
N MET A 202 -40.07 -12.87 -23.96
CA MET A 202 -41.39 -13.02 -23.39
C MET A 202 -41.99 -14.30 -23.98
N PRO A 203 -42.38 -15.29 -23.16
CA PRO A 203 -43.14 -16.43 -23.66
C PRO A 203 -44.59 -15.99 -23.85
N GLY A 204 -45.04 -15.85 -25.10
CA GLY A 204 -46.43 -15.53 -25.37
C GLY A 204 -46.81 -15.50 -26.86
N GLY A 205 -47.22 -16.66 -27.39
CA GLY A 205 -48.24 -16.76 -28.45
C GLY A 205 -47.80 -16.59 -29.91
N MET A 206 -47.52 -17.71 -30.59
CA MET A 206 -47.62 -17.90 -32.06
C MET A 206 -49.11 -17.72 -32.52
N PRO A 207 -49.50 -17.55 -33.81
CA PRO A 207 -48.71 -17.52 -35.05
C PRO A 207 -49.10 -16.44 -36.10
N GLY A 208 -48.09 -15.86 -36.75
CA GLY A 208 -48.26 -15.10 -38.00
C GLY A 208 -47.03 -15.28 -38.87
N GLY A 209 -47.17 -15.98 -39.99
CA GLY A 209 -46.07 -16.37 -40.86
C GLY A 209 -45.41 -15.22 -41.62
N GLY A 210 -44.19 -15.45 -42.10
CA GLY A 210 -43.50 -14.55 -43.03
C GLY A 210 -41.98 -14.61 -42.96
N MET A 211 -41.41 -15.55 -43.72
CA MET A 211 -40.19 -15.40 -44.55
C MET A 211 -38.98 -14.59 -44.02
N GLY A 212 -37.84 -15.29 -43.89
CA GLY A 212 -36.55 -14.83 -44.42
C GLY A 212 -35.60 -14.10 -43.46
N GLY A 213 -34.40 -14.66 -43.27
CA GLY A 213 -33.29 -13.93 -42.64
C GLY A 213 -32.17 -14.81 -42.09
N MET A 214 -31.51 -15.58 -42.95
CA MET A 214 -30.19 -16.15 -42.69
C MET A 214 -29.15 -15.02 -42.78
N GLY A 215 -28.34 -14.79 -41.74
CA GLY A 215 -27.15 -13.95 -41.86
C GLY A 215 -26.66 -13.35 -40.54
N GLY A 216 -25.49 -13.80 -40.09
CA GLY A 216 -24.70 -13.11 -39.07
C GLY A 216 -23.91 -14.03 -38.15
N MET A 217 -23.00 -14.83 -38.70
CA MET A 217 -21.81 -15.26 -37.95
C MET A 217 -20.93 -14.02 -37.79
N ASP A 218 -20.88 -13.45 -36.59
CA ASP A 218 -19.84 -12.49 -36.23
C ASP A 218 -18.81 -13.20 -35.36
N PHE A 219 -17.56 -13.13 -35.83
CA PHE A 219 -16.33 -13.50 -35.13
C PHE A 219 -16.09 -12.59 -33.92
#